data_AF-A0AAX4HNI5-F1
#
_entry.id   AF-A0AAX4HNI5-F1
#
_cell.length_a   1.000
_cell.length_b   1.000
_cell.length_c   1.000
_cell.angle_alpha   90.00
_cell.angle_beta   90.00
_cell.angle_gamma   90.00
#
_symmetry.space_group_name_H-M   'P 1'
#
loop_
_entity.id
_entity.type
_entity.pdbx_description
1 polymer ?
#
loop_
_entity_poly.entity_id
_entity_poly.type
_entity_poly.pdbx_seq_one_letter_code
_entity_poly.pdbx_strand_id
1 'polypeptide(L)'
;MKLLIAAVFALTSTVSFASLRHTGYEARHIAKIEKAIEKNCGKMLGLDLISKFEKVVRVDQGIRDVYYVTVLRGVQNNIGYNVKVKSSYADMYDHTEQDWGYYSVESVDCSSAE
;
A
#
# COMPACT_ATOMS: atom_id res chain seq x y z
N MET A 1 0.00 41.52 32.92
CA MET A 1 1.01 40.60 32.35
C MET A 1 0.27 39.54 31.55
N LYS A 2 0.39 39.54 30.22
CA LYS A 2 -0.22 38.52 29.35
C LYS A 2 0.81 37.39 29.18
N LEU A 3 0.50 36.22 29.74
CA LEU A 3 1.29 35.00 29.57
C LEU A 3 1.16 34.53 28.11
N LEU A 4 2.26 34.68 27.36
CA LEU A 4 2.46 34.07 26.06
C LEU A 4 2.67 32.56 26.27
N ILE A 5 1.66 31.75 25.95
CA ILE A 5 1.82 30.30 25.86
C ILE A 5 2.51 30.02 24.53
N ALA A 6 3.82 29.76 24.59
CA ALA A 6 4.58 29.23 23.47
C ALA A 6 4.17 27.78 23.24
N ALA A 7 3.26 27.54 22.29
CA ALA A 7 2.91 26.21 21.82
C ALA A 7 4.10 25.65 21.02
N VAL A 8 4.91 24.82 21.65
CA VAL A 8 5.91 23.99 20.99
C VAL A 8 5.16 22.94 20.20
N PHE A 9 4.90 23.23 18.92
CA PHE A 9 4.47 22.24 17.95
C PHE A 9 5.64 21.30 17.73
N ALA A 10 5.66 20.17 18.45
CA ALA A 10 6.56 19.07 18.17
C ALA A 10 6.21 18.56 16.77
N LEU A 11 7.03 18.91 15.78
CA LEU A 11 7.02 18.25 14.48
C LEU A 11 7.39 16.79 14.74
N THR A 12 6.38 15.93 14.84
CA THR A 12 6.59 14.49 14.70
C THR A 12 7.03 14.28 13.26
N SER A 13 8.32 14.04 13.09
CA SER A 13 8.91 13.59 11.83
C SER A 13 8.15 12.35 11.39
N THR A 14 7.24 12.53 10.43
CA THR A 14 6.62 11.42 9.72
C THR A 14 7.75 10.69 9.03
N VAL A 15 8.12 9.53 9.58
CA VAL A 15 8.95 8.55 8.91
C VAL A 15 8.30 8.29 7.56
N SER A 16 8.89 8.85 6.52
CA SER A 16 8.46 8.63 5.15
C SER A 16 8.86 7.19 4.84
N PHE A 17 7.93 6.27 5.05
CA PHE A 17 8.07 4.91 4.54
C PHE A 17 8.26 5.05 3.03
N ALA A 18 9.21 4.29 2.48
CA ALA A 18 9.49 4.31 1.05
C ALA A 18 8.19 3.95 0.33
N SER A 19 7.49 4.97 -0.17
CA SER A 19 6.18 4.75 -0.75
C SER A 19 6.34 3.84 -1.95
N LEU A 20 5.37 2.97 -2.22
CA LEU A 20 5.22 2.34 -3.53
C LEU A 20 5.23 3.47 -4.59
N ARG A 21 6.37 3.72 -5.23
CA ARG A 21 6.50 4.79 -6.21
C ARG A 21 6.13 4.24 -7.59
N HIS A 22 5.39 5.05 -8.36
CA HIS A 22 5.08 4.80 -9.78
C HIS A 22 4.18 3.59 -10.10
N THR A 23 3.39 3.08 -9.14
CA THR A 23 2.38 2.04 -9.46
C THR A 23 1.15 2.59 -10.17
N GLY A 24 0.86 3.88 -10.02
CA GLY A 24 -0.39 4.48 -10.47
C GLY A 24 -1.62 4.01 -9.67
N TYR A 25 -1.40 3.36 -8.52
CA TYR A 25 -2.47 2.99 -7.60
C TYR A 25 -2.91 4.17 -6.75
N GLU A 26 -4.13 4.06 -6.24
CA GLU A 26 -4.69 5.00 -5.28
C GLU A 26 -3.95 4.87 -3.93
N ALA A 27 -3.88 5.97 -3.17
CA ALA A 27 -3.11 6.04 -1.93
C ALA A 27 -3.59 5.05 -0.86
N ARG A 28 -4.91 4.82 -0.72
CA ARG A 28 -5.43 3.83 0.24
C ARG A 28 -5.03 2.42 -0.15
N HIS A 29 -5.04 2.11 -1.44
CA HIS A 29 -4.57 0.81 -1.95
C HIS A 29 -3.09 0.59 -1.62
N ILE A 30 -2.26 1.60 -1.88
CA ILE A 30 -0.83 1.60 -1.54
C ILE A 30 -0.64 1.34 -0.04
N ALA A 31 -1.36 2.07 0.83
CA ALA A 31 -1.25 1.91 2.27
C ALA A 31 -1.64 0.50 2.75
N LYS A 32 -2.68 -0.11 2.15
CA LYS A 32 -3.08 -1.50 2.46
C LYS A 32 -1.99 -2.49 2.02
N ILE A 33 -1.39 -2.29 0.84
CA ILE A 33 -0.28 -3.11 0.34
C ILE A 33 0.94 -3.02 1.27
N GLU A 34 1.40 -1.80 1.59
CA GLU A 34 2.57 -1.58 2.45
C GLU A 34 2.38 -2.22 3.82
N LYS A 35 1.21 -2.02 4.44
CA LYS A 35 0.87 -2.63 5.73
C LYS A 35 0.83 -4.16 5.65
N ALA A 36 0.32 -4.72 4.56
CA ALA A 36 0.30 -6.16 4.36
C ALA A 36 1.71 -6.73 4.15
N ILE A 37 2.59 -6.03 3.43
CA ILE A 37 3.99 -6.43 3.27
C ILE A 37 4.70 -6.40 4.62
N GLU A 38 4.56 -5.30 5.38
CA GLU A 38 5.17 -5.19 6.71
C GLU A 38 4.71 -6.31 7.65
N LYS A 39 3.41 -6.64 7.63
CA LYS A 39 2.85 -7.72 8.45
C LYS A 39 3.39 -9.11 8.08
N ASN A 40 3.56 -9.40 6.78
CA ASN A 40 3.90 -10.75 6.32
C ASN A 40 5.41 -10.97 6.17
N CYS A 41 6.17 -9.93 5.88
CA CYS A 41 7.58 -10.03 5.50
C CYS A 41 8.49 -9.11 6.34
N GLY A 42 7.91 -8.39 7.30
CA GLY A 42 8.61 -7.38 8.07
C GLY A 42 8.85 -6.10 7.27
N LYS A 43 9.46 -5.11 7.94
CA LYS A 43 9.74 -3.80 7.34
C LYS A 43 10.78 -3.95 6.22
N MET A 44 10.45 -3.43 5.05
CA MET A 44 11.34 -3.36 3.88
C MET A 44 11.63 -1.90 3.52
N LEU A 45 12.81 -1.66 2.97
CA LEU A 45 13.24 -0.39 2.39
C LEU A 45 13.15 -0.49 0.87
N GLY A 46 12.69 0.59 0.23
CA GLY A 46 12.62 0.71 -1.22
C GLY A 46 11.72 -0.35 -1.86
N LEU A 47 10.41 -0.13 -1.87
CA LEU A 47 9.45 -0.98 -2.58
C LEU A 47 9.29 -0.50 -4.03
N ASP A 48 10.21 -0.92 -4.89
CA ASP A 48 10.24 -0.53 -6.29
C ASP A 48 9.35 -1.46 -7.14
N LEU A 49 8.51 -0.89 -8.00
CA LEU A 49 7.67 -1.67 -8.88
C LEU A 49 8.50 -2.39 -9.96
N ILE A 50 8.43 -3.72 -9.98
CA ILE A 50 8.96 -4.54 -11.08
C ILE A 50 7.88 -4.71 -12.15
N SER A 51 6.69 -5.15 -11.75
CA SER A 51 5.58 -5.36 -12.68
C SER A 51 4.24 -5.25 -11.98
N LYS A 52 3.20 -4.92 -12.76
CA LYS A 52 1.81 -4.99 -12.32
C LYS A 52 0.94 -5.59 -13.40
N PHE A 53 -0.09 -6.30 -12.97
CA PHE A 53 -1.14 -6.82 -13.81
C PHE A 53 -2.49 -6.46 -13.19
N GLU A 54 -3.41 -5.98 -14.01
CA GLU A 54 -4.74 -5.55 -13.60
C GLU A 54 -5.79 -6.30 -14.44
N LYS A 55 -6.78 -6.90 -13.79
CA LYS A 55 -7.89 -7.58 -14.46
C LYS A 55 -9.22 -7.06 -13.93
N VAL A 56 -10.03 -6.50 -14.82
CA VAL A 56 -11.41 -6.15 -14.53
C VAL A 56 -12.27 -7.39 -14.62
N VAL A 57 -13.06 -7.69 -13.59
CA VAL A 57 -13.86 -8.92 -13.51
C VAL A 57 -15.35 -8.67 -13.63
N ARG A 58 -15.85 -7.56 -13.11
CA ARG A 58 -17.26 -7.17 -13.26
C ARG A 58 -17.34 -5.74 -13.76
N VAL A 59 -18.21 -5.53 -14.75
CA VAL A 59 -18.66 -4.21 -15.20
C VAL A 59 -20.17 -4.30 -15.34
N ASP A 60 -20.90 -3.89 -14.31
CA ASP A 60 -22.36 -3.93 -14.30
C ASP A 60 -22.89 -2.59 -13.81
N GLN A 61 -23.59 -1.87 -14.68
CA GLN A 61 -24.13 -0.53 -14.40
C GLN A 61 -23.13 0.48 -13.81
N GLY A 62 -21.85 0.39 -14.19
CA GLY A 62 -20.80 1.29 -13.69
C GLY A 62 -19.99 0.75 -12.51
N ILE A 63 -20.45 -0.34 -11.86
CA ILE A 63 -19.71 -1.03 -10.80
C ILE A 63 -18.54 -1.78 -11.43
N ARG A 64 -17.32 -1.47 -10.98
CA ARG A 64 -16.09 -2.08 -11.49
C ARG A 64 -15.29 -2.79 -10.39
N ASP A 65 -15.22 -4.11 -10.46
CA ASP A 65 -14.32 -4.89 -9.60
C ASP A 65 -13.02 -5.19 -10.34
N VAL A 66 -11.88 -4.99 -9.67
CA VAL A 66 -10.55 -5.13 -10.25
C VAL A 66 -9.66 -6.00 -9.37
N TYR A 67 -8.95 -6.94 -9.99
CA TYR A 67 -7.91 -7.73 -9.34
C TYR A 67 -6.53 -7.26 -9.80
N TYR A 68 -5.61 -7.18 -8.86
CA TYR A 68 -4.25 -6.72 -9.06
C TYR A 68 -3.26 -7.80 -8.66
N VAL A 69 -2.27 -8.04 -9.50
CA VAL A 69 -1.05 -8.75 -9.14
C VAL A 69 0.11 -7.78 -9.28
N THR A 70 0.75 -7.46 -8.15
CA THR A 70 1.85 -6.50 -8.09
C THR A 70 3.11 -7.23 -7.68
N VAL A 71 4.20 -7.04 -8.43
CA VAL A 71 5.52 -7.57 -8.10
C VAL A 71 6.44 -6.40 -7.83
N LEU A 72 7.05 -6.40 -6.65
CA LEU A 72 7.91 -5.34 -6.15
C LEU A 72 9.29 -5.92 -5.85
N ARG A 73 10.31 -5.07 -5.91
CA ARG A 73 11.62 -5.31 -5.31
C ARG A 73 11.67 -4.58 -3.98
N GLY A 74 12.13 -5.24 -2.93
CA GLY A 74 12.35 -4.66 -1.61
C GLY A 74 13.74 -5.01 -1.07
N VAL A 75 14.23 -4.25 -0.09
CA VAL A 75 15.48 -4.55 0.63
C VAL A 75 15.21 -4.64 2.13
N GLN A 76 15.66 -5.70 2.77
CA GLN A 76 15.62 -5.85 4.23
C GLN A 76 16.99 -6.37 4.71
N ASN A 77 17.61 -5.66 5.65
CA ASN A 77 18.94 -6.01 6.19
C ASN A 77 20.01 -6.21 5.09
N ASN A 78 20.03 -5.35 4.07
CA ASN A 78 20.90 -5.44 2.90
C ASN A 78 20.68 -6.68 2.01
N ILE A 79 19.60 -7.43 2.22
CA ILE A 79 19.18 -8.56 1.38
C ILE A 79 18.03 -8.10 0.50
N GLY A 80 18.13 -8.34 -0.80
CA GLY A 80 17.06 -8.06 -1.76
C GLY A 80 15.97 -9.13 -1.74
N TYR A 81 14.72 -8.71 -1.91
CA TYR A 81 13.54 -9.56 -1.97
C TYR A 81 12.68 -9.20 -3.18
N ASN A 82 12.08 -10.22 -3.79
CA ASN A 82 10.93 -10.05 -4.67
C ASN A 82 9.66 -10.27 -3.85
N VAL A 83 8.75 -9.30 -3.91
CA VAL A 83 7.50 -9.30 -3.16
C VAL A 83 6.34 -9.36 -4.14
N LYS A 84 5.54 -10.41 -4.09
CA LYS A 84 4.35 -10.58 -4.92
C LYS A 84 3.11 -10.38 -4.07
N VAL A 85 2.28 -9.41 -4.45
CA VAL A 85 1.06 -9.05 -3.75
C VAL A 85 -0.13 -9.27 -4.67
N LYS A 86 -1.11 -10.06 -4.20
CA LYS A 86 -2.44 -10.12 -4.82
C LYS A 86 -3.41 -9.29 -4.01
N SER A 87 -4.14 -8.43 -4.68
CA SER A 87 -5.10 -7.52 -4.04
C SER A 87 -6.29 -7.27 -4.96
N SER A 88 -7.36 -6.72 -4.42
CA SER A 88 -8.56 -6.38 -5.17
C SER A 88 -9.10 -5.02 -4.78
N TYR A 89 -9.82 -4.43 -5.73
CA TYR A 89 -10.70 -3.30 -5.57
C TYR A 89 -12.12 -3.78 -5.86
N ALA A 90 -13.05 -3.45 -4.97
CA ALA A 90 -14.47 -3.60 -5.21
C ALA A 90 -15.15 -2.24 -5.15
N ASP A 91 -16.02 -1.97 -6.13
CA ASP A 91 -16.75 -0.71 -6.20
C ASP A 91 -17.99 -0.76 -5.30
N MET A 92 -17.72 -0.66 -4.00
CA MET A 92 -18.70 -0.68 -2.92
C MET A 92 -18.30 0.31 -1.83
N TYR A 93 -19.24 0.62 -0.94
CA TYR A 93 -18.98 1.49 0.21
C TYR A 93 -18.18 0.75 1.28
N ASP A 94 -16.99 1.25 1.62
CA ASP A 94 -16.20 0.75 2.74
C ASP A 94 -16.70 1.39 4.05
N HIS A 95 -17.44 0.63 4.85
CA HIS A 95 -17.95 1.12 6.14
C HIS A 95 -16.86 1.44 7.16
N THR A 96 -15.65 0.90 7.00
CA THR A 96 -14.53 1.14 7.93
C THR A 96 -13.90 2.51 7.66
N GLU A 97 -13.62 2.78 6.38
CA GLU A 97 -13.00 4.03 5.94
C GLU A 97 -14.04 5.14 5.65
N GLN A 98 -15.33 4.79 5.70
CA GLN A 98 -16.48 5.67 5.43
C GLN A 98 -16.42 6.35 4.05
N ASP A 99 -15.99 5.59 3.03
CA ASP A 99 -15.73 6.12 1.68
C ASP A 99 -16.03 5.07 0.60
N TRP A 100 -16.22 5.50 -0.64
CA TRP A 100 -16.46 4.61 -1.77
C TRP A 100 -15.16 3.96 -2.25
N GLY A 101 -15.28 2.69 -2.63
CA GLY A 101 -14.17 1.87 -3.08
C GLY A 101 -13.52 1.11 -1.93
N TYR A 102 -13.63 -0.21 -1.97
CA TYR A 102 -13.05 -1.11 -0.99
C TYR A 102 -11.79 -1.78 -1.54
N TYR A 103 -10.66 -1.64 -0.84
CA TYR A 103 -9.41 -2.32 -1.20
C TYR A 103 -9.11 -3.44 -0.21
N SER A 104 -8.72 -4.60 -0.73
CA SER A 104 -8.26 -5.72 0.09
C SER A 104 -6.99 -6.36 -0.46
N VAL A 105 -6.16 -6.88 0.45
CA VAL A 105 -4.97 -7.67 0.09
C VAL A 105 -5.26 -9.13 0.41
N GLU A 106 -5.20 -9.97 -0.61
CA GLU A 106 -5.54 -11.40 -0.53
C GLU A 106 -4.33 -12.24 -0.11
N SER A 107 -3.15 -11.91 -0.63
CA SER A 107 -1.91 -12.62 -0.29
C SER A 107 -0.68 -11.75 -0.53
N VAL A 108 0.35 -12.02 0.26
CA VAL A 108 1.70 -11.48 0.11
C VAL A 108 2.66 -12.66 0.15
N ASP A 109 3.53 -12.75 -0.85
CA ASP A 109 4.60 -13.73 -0.94
C ASP A 109 5.94 -12.99 -1.08
N CYS A 110 6.93 -13.39 -0.29
CA CYS A 110 8.23 -12.75 -0.21
C CYS A 110 9.33 -13.79 -0.35
N SER A 111 10.06 -13.72 -1.45
CA SER A 111 11.18 -14.61 -1.76
C SER A 111 12.46 -13.80 -1.89
N SER A 112 13.60 -14.34 -1.46
CA SER A 112 14.90 -13.72 -1.73
C SER A 112 15.07 -13.47 -3.23
N ALA A 113 15.55 -12.28 -3.60
CA ALA A 113 15.95 -12.00 -4.96
C ALA A 113 17.29 -12.71 -5.21
N GLU A 114 17.26 -13.79 -6.00
CA GLU A 114 18.48 -14.41 -6.54
C GLU A 114 19.28 -13.44 -7.42
#